data_AF-A0A7S3H278-F1
#
_entry.id   AF-A0A7S3H278-F1
#
_cell.length_a   1.000
_cell.length_b   1.000
_cell.length_c   1.000
_cell.angle_alpha   90.00
_cell.angle_beta   90.00
_cell.angle_gamma   90.00
#
_symmetry.space_group_name_H-M   'P 1'
#
loop_
_entity.id
_entity.type
_entity.pdbx_description
1 polymer ?
#
loop_
_entity_poly.entity_id
_entity_poly.type
_entity_poly.pdbx_seq_one_letter_code
_entity_poly.pdbx_strand_id
1 'polypeptide(L)'
;GVADGAKTGLAAIVTGICFALAIFFAPLVSAIPPLASGPILCLLGGLMFGSVRGIDWDDLEESLPAFLAMVTMPFTFSIGYGIIAGLFAWVIIQLLLVPHRLIQGVHPFVRFRALWDG
;
A
#
# COMPACT_ATOMS: atom_id res chain seq x y z
N GLY A 1 3.18 15.77 3.92
CA GLY A 1 2.14 15.85 4.95
C GLY A 1 2.74 15.88 6.34
N VAL A 2 2.85 14.72 7.01
CA VAL A 2 3.51 14.62 8.33
C VAL A 2 5.00 14.98 8.23
N ALA A 3 5.66 14.58 7.13
CA ALA A 3 7.03 14.96 6.81
C ALA A 3 7.23 16.47 6.64
N ASP A 4 6.20 17.20 6.21
CA ASP A 4 6.22 18.66 6.03
C ASP A 4 5.71 19.43 7.26
N GLY A 5 5.52 18.74 8.40
CA GLY A 5 5.17 19.35 9.68
C GLY A 5 3.69 19.30 10.08
N ALA A 6 2.83 18.59 9.33
CA ALA A 6 1.42 18.39 9.71
C ALA A 6 1.25 17.38 10.87
N LYS A 7 1.63 17.77 12.09
CA LYS A 7 1.62 16.89 13.29
C LYS A 7 0.42 17.10 14.22
N THR A 8 -0.29 18.22 14.11
CA THR A 8 -1.33 18.65 15.07
C THR A 8 -2.76 18.34 14.61
N GLY A 9 -2.94 17.60 13.51
CA GLY A 9 -4.26 17.30 12.95
C GLY A 9 -4.97 18.49 12.28
N LEU A 10 -4.51 19.72 12.51
CA LEU A 10 -5.09 20.94 11.93
C LEU A 10 -5.08 20.91 10.39
N ALA A 11 -4.03 20.37 9.79
CA ALA A 11 -3.94 20.20 8.33
C ALA A 11 -5.05 19.29 7.79
N ALA A 12 -5.43 18.24 8.53
CA ALA A 12 -6.53 17.34 8.12
C ALA A 12 -7.88 18.05 8.18
N ILE A 13 -8.11 18.86 9.23
CA ILE A 13 -9.33 19.67 9.37
C ILE A 13 -9.42 20.70 8.24
N VAL A 14 -8.35 21.46 7.99
CA VAL A 14 -8.33 22.47 6.92
C VAL A 14 -8.51 21.81 5.55
N THR A 15 -7.83 20.69 5.29
CA THR A 15 -8.00 19.94 4.02
C THR A 15 -9.43 19.45 3.86
N GLY A 16 -10.05 18.94 4.94
CA GLY A 16 -11.45 18.51 4.94
C GLY A 16 -12.42 19.65 4.65
N ILE A 17 -12.22 20.84 5.23
CA ILE A 17 -13.02 22.04 4.94
C ILE A 17 -12.83 22.46 3.48
N CYS A 18 -11.60 22.48 2.96
CA CYS A 18 -11.33 22.78 1.56
C CYS A 18 -12.01 21.77 0.61
N PHE A 19 -11.99 20.47 0.94
CA PHE A 19 -12.69 19.43 0.16
C PHE A 19 -14.21 19.62 0.20
N ALA A 20 -14.78 19.98 1.35
CA ALA A 20 -16.20 20.28 1.47
C ALA A 20 -16.60 21.50 0.62
N LEU A 21 -15.79 22.57 0.62
CA LEU A 21 -16.01 23.73 -0.24
C LEU A 21 -15.83 23.40 -1.72
N ALA A 22 -14.95 22.46 -2.08
CA ALA A 22 -14.74 22.02 -3.46
C ALA A 22 -15.98 21.34 -4.08
N ILE A 23 -16.89 20.78 -3.28
CA ILE A 23 -18.13 20.16 -3.78
C ILE A 23 -19.01 21.18 -4.52
N PHE A 24 -19.03 22.45 -4.11
CA PHE A 24 -19.76 23.51 -4.84
C PHE A 24 -19.22 23.75 -6.25
N PHE A 25 -17.93 23.44 -6.48
CA PHE A 25 -17.28 23.52 -7.78
C PHE A 25 -17.33 22.21 -8.57
N ALA A 26 -17.90 21.13 -8.01
CA ALA A 26 -18.09 19.86 -8.71
C ALA A 26 -18.74 19.98 -10.11
N PRO A 27 -19.81 20.78 -10.33
CA PRO A 27 -20.40 20.93 -11.67
C PRO A 27 -19.47 21.59 -12.70
N LEU A 28 -18.48 22.37 -12.26
CA LEU A 28 -17.45 22.92 -13.16
C LEU A 28 -16.44 21.84 -13.57
N VAL A 29 -16.10 20.94 -12.66
CA VAL A 29 -15.17 19.83 -12.91
C VAL A 29 -15.80 18.77 -13.83
N SER A 30 -17.12 18.55 -13.75
CA SER A 30 -17.81 17.62 -14.65
C SER A 30 -17.87 18.07 -16.11
N ALA A 31 -17.54 19.34 -16.40
CA ALA A 31 -17.42 19.84 -17.77
C ALA A 31 -16.10 19.44 -18.45
N ILE A 32 -15.14 18.87 -17.69
CA ILE A 32 -13.83 18.46 -18.22
C ILE A 32 -14.01 17.19 -19.08
N PRO A 33 -13.51 17.16 -20.32
CA PRO A 33 -13.59 16.00 -21.19
C PRO A 33 -12.95 14.75 -20.56
N PRO A 34 -13.57 13.56 -20.67
CA PRO A 34 -13.00 12.30 -20.16
C PRO A 34 -11.63 11.95 -20.75
N LEU A 35 -11.33 12.45 -21.94
CA LEU A 35 -10.04 12.23 -22.60
C LEU A 35 -8.86 12.82 -21.80
N ALA A 36 -9.10 13.82 -20.94
CA ALA A 36 -8.07 14.47 -20.15
C ALA A 36 -7.70 13.68 -18.87
N SER A 37 -8.61 12.87 -18.31
CA SER A 37 -8.38 12.19 -17.02
C SER A 37 -7.57 10.89 -17.15
N GLY A 38 -7.71 10.18 -18.27
CA GLY A 38 -6.97 8.94 -18.56
C GLY A 38 -5.44 9.06 -18.40
N PRO A 39 -4.74 9.98 -19.11
CA PRO A 39 -3.28 10.12 -19.00
C PRO A 39 -2.83 10.53 -17.60
N ILE A 40 -3.64 11.29 -16.87
CA ILE A 40 -3.34 11.70 -15.49
C ILE A 40 -3.31 10.46 -14.58
N LEU A 41 -4.26 9.53 -14.72
CA LEU A 41 -4.29 8.28 -13.95
C LEU A 41 -3.08 7.39 -14.23
N CYS A 42 -2.60 7.31 -15.47
CA CYS A 42 -1.38 6.57 -15.80
C CYS A 42 -0.14 7.17 -15.12
N LEU A 43 -0.01 8.50 -15.13
CA LEU A 43 1.09 9.19 -14.47
C LEU A 43 1.05 9.00 -12.94
N LEU A 44 -0.14 9.13 -12.34
CA LEU A 44 -0.34 8.88 -10.91
C LEU A 44 0.04 7.45 -10.53
N GLY A 45 -0.39 6.46 -11.32
CA GLY A 45 0.02 5.06 -11.11
C GLY A 45 1.54 4.89 -11.12
N GLY A 46 2.23 5.53 -12.06
CA GLY A 46 3.70 5.54 -12.12
C GLY A 46 4.36 6.20 -10.91
N LEU A 47 3.79 7.29 -10.41
CA LEU A 47 4.28 7.96 -9.19
C LEU A 47 4.09 7.10 -7.94
N MET A 48 2.95 6.40 -7.83
CA MET A 48 2.65 5.51 -6.70
C MET A 48 3.49 4.23 -6.70
N PHE A 49 3.95 3.79 -7.88
CA PHE A 49 4.85 2.65 -8.01
C PHE A 49 6.21 2.88 -7.32
N GLY A 50 6.56 4.13 -6.98
CA GLY A 50 7.75 4.47 -6.22
C GLY A 50 7.84 3.73 -4.87
N SER A 51 6.71 3.47 -4.21
CA SER A 51 6.65 2.74 -2.93
C SER A 51 7.15 1.30 -3.02
N VAL A 52 7.11 0.70 -4.22
CA VAL A 52 7.58 -0.68 -4.46
C VAL A 52 9.09 -0.81 -4.22
N ARG A 53 9.84 0.29 -4.32
CA ARG A 53 11.28 0.31 -4.02
C ARG A 53 11.61 0.11 -2.54
N GLY A 54 10.64 0.32 -1.64
CA GLY A 54 10.86 0.13 -0.20
C GLY A 54 10.84 -1.33 0.25
N ILE A 55 10.47 -2.26 -0.65
CA ILE A 55 10.40 -3.70 -0.36
C ILE A 55 11.82 -4.28 -0.43
N ASP A 56 12.19 -5.08 0.56
CA ASP A 56 13.43 -5.87 0.51
C ASP A 56 13.24 -7.04 -0.48
N TRP A 57 13.90 -6.93 -1.63
CA TRP A 57 13.79 -7.92 -2.71
C TRP A 57 14.74 -9.11 -2.54
N ASP A 58 15.75 -9.00 -1.67
CA ASP A 58 16.66 -10.09 -1.36
C ASP A 58 16.04 -11.06 -0.35
N ASP A 59 15.03 -10.62 0.40
CA ASP A 59 14.28 -11.47 1.31
C ASP A 59 13.06 -12.12 0.62
N LEU A 60 13.12 -13.45 0.48
CA LEU A 60 12.04 -14.23 -0.13
C LEU A 60 10.72 -14.18 0.67
N GLU A 61 10.78 -13.94 1.98
CA GLU A 61 9.61 -13.88 2.86
C GLU A 61 8.81 -12.58 2.67
N GLU A 62 9.44 -11.54 2.12
CA GLU A 62 8.82 -10.24 1.87
C GLU A 62 8.54 -10.03 0.38
N SER A 63 9.52 -10.34 -0.47
CA SER A 63 9.43 -10.20 -1.92
C SER A 63 8.35 -11.08 -2.55
N LEU A 64 8.20 -12.34 -2.09
CA LEU A 64 7.25 -13.27 -2.67
C LEU A 64 5.79 -12.87 -2.39
N PRO A 65 5.38 -12.55 -1.15
CA PRO A 65 4.06 -12.00 -0.87
C PRO A 65 3.77 -10.68 -1.58
N ALA A 66 4.76 -9.78 -1.64
CA ALA A 66 4.60 -8.48 -2.29
C ALA A 66 4.41 -8.63 -3.81
N PHE A 67 5.18 -9.51 -4.45
CA PHE A 67 5.01 -9.85 -5.86
C PHE A 67 3.62 -10.45 -6.14
N LEU A 68 3.18 -11.40 -5.32
CA LEU A 68 1.85 -12.00 -5.43
C LEU A 68 0.74 -10.94 -5.29
N ALA A 69 0.86 -10.02 -4.34
CA ALA A 69 -0.10 -8.93 -4.18
C ALA A 69 -0.16 -8.05 -5.45
N MET A 70 1.00 -7.62 -5.96
CA MET A 70 1.09 -6.75 -7.13
C MET A 70 0.53 -7.39 -8.40
N VAL A 71 0.73 -8.69 -8.59
CA VAL A 71 0.22 -9.41 -9.76
C VAL A 71 -1.27 -9.70 -9.61
N THR A 72 -1.72 -10.14 -8.44
CA THR A 72 -3.13 -10.52 -8.24
C THR A 72 -4.09 -9.33 -8.32
N MET A 73 -3.67 -8.10 -7.98
CA MET A 73 -4.50 -6.90 -8.10
C MET A 73 -5.04 -6.66 -9.53
N PRO A 74 -4.21 -6.51 -10.58
CA PRO A 74 -4.68 -6.31 -11.95
C PRO A 74 -5.41 -7.55 -12.49
N PHE A 75 -4.98 -8.76 -12.12
CA PHE A 75 -5.63 -9.99 -12.59
C PHE A 75 -7.05 -10.16 -12.03
N THR A 76 -7.31 -9.71 -10.81
CA THR A 76 -8.63 -9.79 -10.16
C THR A 76 -9.46 -8.53 -10.35
N PHE A 77 -8.89 -7.49 -10.99
CA PHE A 77 -9.48 -6.15 -11.08
C PHE A 77 -9.95 -5.59 -9.72
N SER A 78 -9.31 -6.02 -8.63
CA SER A 78 -9.69 -5.69 -7.27
C SER A 78 -8.46 -5.52 -6.38
N ILE A 79 -8.30 -4.29 -5.86
CA ILE A 79 -7.26 -3.97 -4.89
C ILE A 79 -7.44 -4.83 -3.63
N GLY A 80 -8.69 -5.04 -3.19
CA GLY A 80 -8.99 -5.82 -2.00
C GLY A 80 -8.53 -7.28 -2.11
N TYR A 81 -8.84 -7.95 -3.23
CA TYR A 81 -8.39 -9.33 -3.42
C TYR A 81 -6.87 -9.44 -3.52
N GLY A 82 -6.19 -8.46 -4.11
CA GLY A 82 -4.73 -8.46 -4.15
C GLY A 82 -4.07 -8.24 -2.80
N ILE A 83 -4.61 -7.36 -1.96
CA ILE A 83 -4.14 -7.19 -0.57
C ILE A 83 -4.31 -8.52 0.20
N ILE A 84 -5.48 -9.15 0.09
CA ILE A 84 -5.77 -10.41 0.76
C ILE A 84 -4.82 -11.51 0.27
N ALA A 85 -4.59 -11.62 -1.04
CA ALA A 85 -3.69 -12.62 -1.60
C ALA A 85 -2.24 -12.45 -1.13
N GLY A 86 -1.74 -11.21 -1.09
CA GLY A 86 -0.43 -10.89 -0.53
C GLY A 86 -0.31 -11.26 0.95
N LEU A 87 -1.28 -10.83 1.76
CA LEU A 87 -1.31 -11.14 3.18
C LEU A 87 -1.40 -12.65 3.43
N PHE A 88 -2.23 -13.35 2.66
CA PHE A 88 -2.40 -14.80 2.76
C PHE A 88 -1.12 -15.56 2.40
N ALA A 89 -0.43 -15.13 1.34
CA ALA A 89 0.88 -15.67 0.97
C ALA A 89 1.91 -15.46 2.08
N TRP A 90 1.97 -14.27 2.68
CA TRP A 90 2.86 -13.99 3.81
C TRP A 90 2.57 -14.90 5.02
N VAL A 91 1.29 -15.04 5.39
CA VAL A 91 0.88 -15.91 6.50
C VAL A 91 1.29 -17.36 6.24
N ILE A 92 1.10 -17.88 5.02
CA ILE A 92 1.51 -19.24 4.66
C ILE A 92 3.02 -19.42 4.80
N ILE A 93 3.81 -18.49 4.26
CA ILE A 93 5.27 -18.54 4.34
C ILE A 93 5.72 -18.57 5.80
N GLN A 94 5.18 -17.69 6.63
CA GLN A 94 5.51 -17.65 8.05
C GLN A 94 5.08 -18.93 8.78
N LEU A 95 3.90 -19.47 8.48
CA LEU A 95 3.41 -20.73 9.05
C LEU A 95 4.36 -21.90 8.74
N LEU A 96 4.92 -21.95 7.53
CA LEU A 96 5.86 -22.99 7.10
C LEU A 96 7.26 -22.81 7.72
N LEU A 97 7.71 -21.57 7.89
CA LEU A 97 9.07 -21.27 8.37
C LEU A 97 9.19 -21.24 9.90
N VAL A 98 8.12 -20.93 10.63
CA VAL A 98 8.08 -20.96 12.10
C VAL A 98 8.55 -22.30 12.69
N PRO A 99 8.06 -23.48 12.28
CA PRO A 99 8.53 -24.75 12.83
C PRO A 99 10.01 -25.01 12.51
N HIS A 100 10.49 -24.63 11.32
CA HIS A 100 11.92 -24.75 10.97
C HIS A 100 12.79 -23.85 11.88
N ARG A 101 12.37 -22.61 12.13
CA ARG A 101 13.07 -21.66 13.02
C ARG A 101 13.12 -22.12 14.47
N LEU A 102 12.05 -22.74 14.95
CA LEU A 102 11.99 -23.32 16.31
C LEU A 102 13.03 -24.42 16.51
N ILE A 103 13.24 -25.27 15.50
CA ILE A 103 14.26 -26.33 15.53
C ILE A 103 15.68 -25.74 15.54
N GLN A 104 15.87 -24.58 14.91
CA GLN A 104 17.15 -23.87 14.89
C GLN A 104 17.40 -22.99 16.12
N GLY A 105 16.51 -23.00 17.12
CA GLY A 105 16.65 -22.20 18.34
C GLY A 105 16.44 -20.70 18.13
N VAL A 106 15.92 -20.29 16.98
CA VAL A 106 15.58 -18.88 16.69
C VAL A 106 14.17 -18.60 17.19
N HIS A 107 13.98 -17.48 17.88
CA HIS A 107 12.65 -17.10 18.37
C HIS A 107 11.67 -16.95 17.18
N PRO A 108 10.49 -17.59 17.24
CA PRO A 108 9.55 -17.63 16.12
C PRO A 108 8.93 -16.27 15.79
N PHE A 109 8.96 -15.31 16.73
CA PHE A 109 8.31 -14.00 16.60
C PHE A 109 9.28 -12.84 16.31
N VAL A 110 10.54 -13.11 15.95
CA VAL A 110 11.54 -12.05 15.68
C VAL A 110 11.06 -11.08 14.60
N ARG A 111 10.47 -11.61 13.52
CA ARG A 111 9.94 -10.79 12.41
C ARG A 111 8.68 -10.00 12.81
N PHE A 112 7.84 -10.55 13.70
CA PHE A 112 6.62 -9.88 14.15
C PHE A 112 6.93 -8.63 14.97
N ARG A 113 7.99 -8.68 15.78
CA ARG A 113 8.52 -7.51 16.48
C ARG A 113 9.15 -6.51 15.50
N ALA A 114 9.93 -6.99 14.54
CA ALA A 114 10.55 -6.13 13.53
C ALA A 114 9.53 -5.31 12.70
N LEU A 115 8.32 -5.85 12.47
CA LEU A 115 7.23 -5.13 11.79
C LEU A 115 6.63 -3.98 12.61
N TRP A 116 6.76 -4.01 13.94
CA TRP A 116 6.19 -2.98 14.83
C TRP A 116 7.21 -1.90 15.21
N ASP A 117 8.49 -2.21 15.12
CA ASP A 117 9.59 -1.32 15.49
C ASP A 117 10.06 -0.40 14.32
N GLY A 118 9.39 -0.48 13.17
CA GLY A 118 9.69 0.29 11.94
C GLY A 118 8.87 1.55 11.74
#